data_AF-A0A6G8BSF5-F1
#
_entry.id   AF-A0A6G8BSF5-F1
#
_cell.length_a   1.000
_cell.length_b   1.000
_cell.length_c   1.000
_cell.angle_alpha   90.00
_cell.angle_beta   90.00
_cell.angle_gamma   90.00
#
_symmetry.space_group_name_H-M   'P 1'
#
loop_
_entity.id
_entity.type
_entity.pdbx_description
1 polymer ?
#
loop_
_entity_poly.entity_id
_entity_poly.type
_entity_poly.pdbx_seq_one_letter_code
_entity_poly.pdbx_strand_id
1 'polypeptide(L)'
;MSRLIAASGGAFTLNITASVANPDIRALAIAAGWSPSKPLIVNITAPLINTLNLGSTAFAGGLRINISASTRIGGVLNSGTALTTGVAVEINNLGIISGGGGKGGAGASVWCDYSASRVGGAGGAGGDGQGFLNASSLTVVAAGNGASGSYSEYSGSVVGTRPWASGGPGGNGGAWGTAGSAGADGSVGGNYSAAGYESYAQAGVAAGNAVNGNSKVTWIATGTRLGGLIN
;
A
#
# COMPACT_ATOMS: atom_id res chain seq x y z
N MET A 1 -52.51 -25.39 -19.46
CA MET A 1 -51.29 -25.27 -18.64
C MET A 1 -50.76 -23.85 -18.75
N SER A 2 -51.06 -22.99 -17.78
CA SER A 2 -50.53 -21.61 -17.73
C SER A 2 -49.06 -21.65 -17.30
N ARG A 3 -48.17 -21.26 -18.19
CA ARG A 3 -46.74 -21.08 -17.90
C ARG A 3 -46.61 -19.90 -16.94
N LEU A 4 -46.17 -20.16 -15.70
CA LEU A 4 -45.75 -19.12 -14.75
C LEU A 4 -44.49 -18.46 -15.34
N ILE A 5 -44.63 -17.27 -15.94
CA ILE A 5 -43.48 -16.41 -16.22
C ILE A 5 -43.16 -15.74 -14.88
N ALA A 6 -42.21 -16.31 -14.14
CA ALA A 6 -41.59 -15.59 -13.04
C ALA A 6 -40.91 -14.36 -13.64
N ALA A 7 -41.47 -13.18 -13.44
CA ALA A 7 -40.81 -11.93 -13.75
C ALA A 7 -39.51 -11.90 -12.92
N SER A 8 -38.37 -12.15 -13.57
CA SER A 8 -37.08 -11.91 -12.95
C SER A 8 -37.01 -10.41 -12.68
N GLY A 9 -37.16 -10.01 -11.42
CA GLY A 9 -36.98 -8.62 -11.03
C GLY A 9 -35.61 -8.18 -11.53
N GLY A 10 -35.58 -7.19 -12.43
CA GLY A 10 -34.34 -6.73 -13.07
C GLY A 10 -33.25 -6.40 -12.05
N ALA A 11 -31.99 -6.55 -12.46
CA ALA A 11 -30.85 -6.21 -11.63
C ALA A 11 -30.91 -4.73 -11.19
N PHE A 12 -30.60 -4.46 -9.93
CA PHE A 12 -30.46 -3.10 -9.44
C PHE A 12 -29.10 -2.55 -9.83
N THR A 13 -29.04 -1.30 -10.26
CA THR A 13 -27.79 -0.66 -10.66
C THR A 13 -27.43 0.48 -9.70
N LEU A 14 -26.25 0.40 -9.09
CA LEU A 14 -25.64 1.47 -8.32
C LEU A 14 -24.53 2.12 -9.17
N ASN A 15 -24.53 3.45 -9.28
CA ASN A 15 -23.48 4.18 -9.99
C ASN A 15 -22.63 4.98 -9.00
N ILE A 16 -21.31 4.84 -9.06
CA ILE A 16 -20.35 5.61 -8.27
C ILE A 16 -19.52 6.44 -9.26
N THR A 17 -19.88 7.71 -9.38
CA THR A 17 -19.33 8.63 -10.39
C THR A 17 -18.34 9.65 -9.83
N ALA A 18 -18.42 9.93 -8.52
CA ALA A 18 -17.50 10.83 -7.83
C ALA A 18 -16.46 10.02 -7.04
N SER A 19 -15.24 10.54 -6.97
CA SER A 19 -14.19 9.94 -6.14
C SER A 19 -14.64 9.84 -4.69
N VAL A 20 -14.38 8.69 -4.06
CA VAL A 20 -14.86 8.40 -2.70
C VAL A 20 -13.84 7.57 -1.94
N ALA A 21 -13.69 7.89 -0.66
CA ALA A 21 -12.85 7.11 0.25
C ALA A 21 -13.68 6.03 0.94
N ASN A 22 -13.18 4.79 0.85
CA ASN A 22 -13.71 3.58 1.49
C ASN A 22 -15.25 3.45 1.42
N PRO A 23 -15.85 3.44 0.20
CA PRO A 23 -17.30 3.34 0.06
C PRO A 23 -17.81 1.99 0.54
N ASP A 24 -18.86 2.01 1.36
CA ASP A 24 -19.65 0.81 1.68
C ASP A 24 -20.70 0.58 0.58
N ILE A 25 -20.38 -0.31 -0.35
CA ILE A 25 -21.25 -0.65 -1.50
C ILE A 25 -22.63 -1.12 -1.04
N ARG A 26 -22.71 -1.91 0.04
CA ARG A 26 -23.98 -2.45 0.53
C ARG A 26 -24.83 -1.35 1.12
N ALA A 27 -24.26 -0.53 2.00
CA ALA A 27 -24.97 0.59 2.61
C ALA A 27 -25.45 1.59 1.55
N LEU A 28 -24.59 1.93 0.57
CA LEU A 28 -24.96 2.80 -0.55
C LEU A 28 -26.08 2.21 -1.40
N ALA A 29 -26.03 0.91 -1.72
CA ALA A 29 -27.08 0.24 -2.48
C ALA A 29 -28.41 0.23 -1.71
N ILE A 30 -28.40 -0.13 -0.42
CA ILE A 30 -29.61 -0.15 0.42
C ILE A 30 -30.22 1.26 0.51
N ALA A 31 -29.39 2.29 0.74
CA ALA A 31 -29.84 3.67 0.77
C ALA A 31 -30.45 4.12 -0.57
N ALA A 32 -29.98 3.57 -1.69
CA ALA A 32 -30.53 3.79 -3.02
C ALA A 32 -31.77 2.93 -3.36
N GLY A 33 -32.25 2.10 -2.42
CA GLY A 33 -33.45 1.28 -2.59
C GLY A 33 -33.19 -0.15 -3.10
N TRP A 34 -31.96 -0.64 -3.03
CA TRP A 34 -31.65 -2.03 -3.36
C TRP A 34 -32.23 -3.00 -2.33
N SER A 35 -32.89 -4.05 -2.83
CA SER A 35 -33.31 -5.19 -2.02
C SER A 35 -32.23 -6.29 -2.03
N PRO A 36 -31.80 -6.83 -0.88
CA PRO A 36 -30.76 -7.87 -0.81
C PRO A 36 -31.02 -9.14 -1.62
N SER A 37 -32.29 -9.41 -1.95
CA SER A 37 -32.71 -10.54 -2.79
C SER A 37 -32.51 -10.33 -4.30
N LYS A 38 -32.26 -9.09 -4.74
CA LYS A 38 -32.06 -8.76 -6.15
C LYS A 38 -30.57 -8.73 -6.51
N PRO A 39 -30.18 -9.10 -7.74
CA PRO A 39 -28.82 -8.89 -8.21
C PRO A 39 -28.41 -7.41 -8.14
N LEU A 40 -27.17 -7.14 -7.73
CA LEU A 40 -26.58 -5.81 -7.69
C LEU A 40 -25.49 -5.67 -8.76
N ILE A 41 -25.63 -4.67 -9.63
CA ILE A 41 -24.60 -4.22 -10.57
C ILE A 41 -24.07 -2.87 -10.08
N VAL A 42 -22.77 -2.77 -9.86
CA VAL A 42 -22.11 -1.52 -9.47
C VAL A 42 -21.28 -1.02 -10.64
N ASN A 43 -21.57 0.17 -11.14
CA ASN A 43 -20.76 0.84 -12.15
C ASN A 43 -19.91 1.91 -11.48
N ILE A 44 -18.61 1.74 -11.49
CA ILE A 44 -17.65 2.69 -10.94
C ILE A 44 -17.02 3.44 -12.11
N THR A 45 -17.35 4.72 -12.23
CA THR A 45 -16.72 5.65 -13.17
C THR A 45 -15.95 6.76 -12.48
N ALA A 46 -15.98 6.79 -11.14
CA ALA A 46 -15.20 7.67 -10.30
C ALA A 46 -13.69 7.55 -10.60
N PRO A 47 -12.96 8.65 -10.78
CA PRO A 47 -11.52 8.59 -11.06
C PRO A 47 -10.72 7.87 -9.98
N LEU A 48 -11.06 8.07 -8.70
CA LEU A 48 -10.34 7.52 -7.55
C LEU A 48 -11.29 6.88 -6.54
N ILE A 49 -11.00 5.64 -6.17
CA ILE A 49 -11.58 4.95 -5.02
C ILE A 49 -10.44 4.61 -4.05
N ASN A 50 -10.47 5.18 -2.85
CA ASN A 50 -9.52 4.81 -1.80
C ASN A 50 -10.03 3.59 -1.05
N THR A 51 -9.45 2.43 -1.39
CA THR A 51 -9.85 1.10 -0.94
C THR A 51 -11.31 0.75 -1.24
N LEU A 52 -11.56 -0.52 -1.57
CA LEU A 52 -12.89 -1.06 -1.75
C LEU A 52 -13.02 -2.29 -0.88
N ASN A 53 -13.89 -2.23 0.13
CA ASN A 53 -14.18 -3.35 1.00
C ASN A 53 -15.62 -3.83 0.78
N LEU A 54 -15.78 -5.07 0.32
CA LEU A 54 -17.09 -5.67 0.06
C LEU A 54 -17.66 -6.38 1.29
N GLY A 55 -16.90 -6.44 2.40
CA GLY A 55 -17.26 -7.12 3.63
C GLY A 55 -17.37 -8.65 3.44
N SER A 56 -18.05 -9.29 4.40
CA SER A 56 -18.29 -10.74 4.43
C SER A 56 -19.76 -11.13 4.28
N THR A 57 -20.69 -10.17 4.36
CA THR A 57 -22.11 -10.43 4.20
C THR A 57 -22.43 -10.69 2.73
N ALA A 58 -22.92 -11.88 2.41
CA ALA A 58 -23.21 -12.30 1.04
C ALA A 58 -24.25 -11.40 0.34
N PHE A 59 -24.02 -11.10 -0.94
CA PHE A 59 -25.01 -10.50 -1.83
C PHE A 59 -25.84 -11.64 -2.41
N ALA A 60 -27.00 -11.96 -1.81
CA ALA A 60 -27.76 -13.17 -2.11
C ALA A 60 -28.20 -13.26 -3.58
N GLY A 61 -28.55 -12.12 -4.19
CA GLY A 61 -28.85 -12.03 -5.63
C GLY A 61 -27.61 -11.99 -6.54
N GLY A 62 -26.40 -12.02 -5.99
CA GLY A 62 -25.14 -11.82 -6.70
C GLY A 62 -24.68 -10.36 -6.75
N LEU A 63 -23.36 -10.18 -6.94
CA LEU A 63 -22.72 -8.89 -7.08
C LEU A 63 -21.84 -8.88 -8.32
N ARG A 64 -22.04 -7.88 -9.17
CA ARG A 64 -21.15 -7.55 -10.30
C ARG A 64 -20.63 -6.13 -10.15
N ILE A 65 -19.33 -5.94 -10.34
CA ILE A 65 -18.68 -4.63 -10.33
C ILE A 65 -18.05 -4.37 -11.69
N ASN A 66 -18.42 -3.28 -12.32
CA ASN A 66 -17.82 -2.76 -13.55
C ASN A 66 -16.96 -1.55 -13.19
N ILE A 67 -15.67 -1.61 -13.49
CA ILE A 67 -14.70 -0.53 -13.21
C ILE A 67 -14.32 0.09 -14.55
N SER A 68 -14.52 1.41 -14.70
CA SER A 68 -14.21 2.12 -15.94
C SER A 68 -12.70 2.23 -16.18
N ALA A 69 -12.31 2.44 -17.45
CA ALA A 69 -10.91 2.57 -17.84
C ALA A 69 -10.17 3.76 -17.19
N SER A 70 -10.90 4.80 -16.78
CA SER A 70 -10.35 5.99 -16.11
C SER A 70 -10.36 5.88 -14.58
N THR A 71 -10.76 4.74 -14.03
CA THR A 71 -10.86 4.52 -12.58
C THR A 71 -9.59 3.88 -12.03
N ARG A 72 -9.12 4.38 -10.88
CA ARG A 72 -8.19 3.68 -9.99
C ARG A 72 -8.85 3.33 -8.66
N ILE A 73 -8.81 2.06 -8.29
CA ILE A 73 -9.01 1.58 -6.92
C ILE A 73 -7.63 1.38 -6.31
N GLY A 74 -7.28 2.15 -5.28
CA GLY A 74 -5.95 2.15 -4.70
C GLY A 74 -5.93 1.83 -3.20
N GLY A 75 -4.86 1.21 -2.73
CA GLY A 75 -4.57 1.04 -1.30
C GLY A 75 -4.03 2.29 -0.62
N VAL A 76 -4.07 2.30 0.71
CA VAL A 76 -3.34 3.27 1.54
C VAL A 76 -1.83 3.08 1.37
N LEU A 77 -1.03 4.15 1.48
CA LEU A 77 0.43 4.04 1.41
C LEU A 77 0.99 3.07 2.45
N ASN A 78 2.25 2.66 2.26
CA ASN A 78 2.95 1.77 3.18
C ASN A 78 2.18 0.45 3.40
N SER A 79 1.81 -0.19 2.29
CA SER A 79 1.26 -1.57 2.22
C SER A 79 -0.27 -1.75 2.30
N GLY A 80 -1.08 -0.72 2.07
CA GLY A 80 -2.53 -0.86 2.06
C GLY A 80 -3.07 -1.72 0.91
N THR A 81 -4.06 -2.58 1.18
CA THR A 81 -4.73 -3.39 0.14
C THR A 81 -5.80 -2.55 -0.58
N ALA A 82 -5.91 -2.69 -1.92
CA ALA A 82 -6.88 -1.91 -2.70
C ALA A 82 -8.29 -2.48 -2.68
N LEU A 83 -8.46 -3.78 -2.92
CA LEU A 83 -9.76 -4.46 -2.89
C LEU A 83 -9.72 -5.60 -1.87
N THR A 84 -10.68 -5.62 -0.94
CA THR A 84 -10.89 -6.75 -0.03
C THR A 84 -12.30 -7.30 -0.21
N THR A 85 -12.42 -8.62 -0.36
CA THR A 85 -13.71 -9.29 -0.45
C THR A 85 -13.76 -10.58 0.35
N GLY A 86 -14.77 -10.72 1.20
CA GLY A 86 -15.15 -11.99 1.83
C GLY A 86 -16.28 -12.71 1.10
N VAL A 87 -16.76 -12.15 -0.02
CA VAL A 87 -17.95 -12.61 -0.75
C VAL A 87 -17.65 -12.88 -2.21
N ALA A 88 -18.44 -13.76 -2.81
CA ALA A 88 -18.37 -14.01 -4.25
C ALA A 88 -18.75 -12.74 -5.02
N VAL A 89 -17.93 -12.35 -5.99
CA VAL A 89 -18.12 -11.15 -6.81
C VAL A 89 -17.62 -11.37 -8.23
N GLU A 90 -18.38 -10.90 -9.21
CA GLU A 90 -17.93 -10.80 -10.60
C GLU A 90 -17.32 -9.41 -10.84
N ILE A 91 -16.10 -9.34 -11.38
CA ILE A 91 -15.42 -8.07 -11.62
C ILE A 91 -15.05 -7.94 -13.10
N ASN A 92 -15.56 -6.89 -13.72
CA ASN A 92 -15.13 -6.41 -15.02
C ASN A 92 -14.25 -5.18 -14.82
N ASN A 93 -12.94 -5.39 -14.68
CA ASN A 93 -11.97 -4.32 -14.49
C ASN A 93 -11.41 -3.84 -15.83
N LEU A 94 -11.76 -2.63 -16.24
CA LEU A 94 -11.12 -1.94 -17.37
C LEU A 94 -10.08 -0.91 -16.92
N GLY A 95 -10.03 -0.61 -15.61
CA GLY A 95 -9.14 0.38 -15.01
C GLY A 95 -7.97 -0.26 -14.24
N ILE A 96 -7.59 0.36 -13.13
CA ILE A 96 -6.44 -0.03 -12.31
C ILE A 96 -6.88 -0.39 -10.89
N ILE A 97 -6.46 -1.56 -10.40
CA ILE A 97 -6.55 -1.95 -8.99
C ILE A 97 -5.12 -2.07 -8.45
N SER A 98 -4.73 -1.24 -7.49
CA SER A 98 -3.33 -1.15 -7.05
C SER A 98 -3.17 -1.07 -5.54
N GLY A 99 -2.58 -2.09 -4.92
CA GLY A 99 -2.17 -2.01 -3.53
C GLY A 99 -1.13 -0.90 -3.32
N GLY A 100 -1.09 -0.30 -2.13
CA GLY A 100 -0.11 0.73 -1.79
C GLY A 100 1.33 0.22 -1.92
N GLY A 101 2.25 1.10 -2.25
CA GLY A 101 3.68 0.81 -2.22
C GLY A 101 4.16 0.53 -0.80
N GLY A 102 5.20 -0.29 -0.71
CA GLY A 102 5.86 -0.59 0.56
C GLY A 102 6.75 0.55 1.03
N LYS A 103 6.85 0.74 2.35
CA LYS A 103 7.79 1.71 2.94
C LYS A 103 9.24 1.27 2.73
N GLY A 104 10.15 2.21 2.50
CA GLY A 104 11.58 1.93 2.51
C GLY A 104 12.08 1.51 3.90
N GLY A 105 13.14 0.70 3.96
CA GLY A 105 13.78 0.30 5.21
C GLY A 105 14.65 1.41 5.80
N ALA A 106 14.83 1.43 7.12
CA ALA A 106 15.80 2.34 7.75
C ALA A 106 17.24 1.92 7.46
N GLY A 107 18.15 2.90 7.34
CA GLY A 107 19.59 2.65 7.25
C GLY A 107 20.19 2.25 8.60
N ALA A 108 21.38 1.66 8.58
CA ALA A 108 22.06 1.24 9.80
C ALA A 108 22.63 2.42 10.60
N SER A 109 22.60 2.33 11.92
CA SER A 109 23.32 3.24 12.82
C SER A 109 24.60 2.57 13.28
N VAL A 110 25.72 3.28 13.17
CA VAL A 110 27.07 2.75 13.44
C VAL A 110 27.81 3.64 14.43
N TRP A 111 28.81 3.07 15.09
CA TRP A 111 29.65 3.77 16.02
C TRP A 111 31.11 3.34 15.90
N CYS A 112 32.02 4.23 16.26
CA CYS A 112 33.41 3.91 16.54
C CYS A 112 33.86 4.58 17.85
N ASP A 113 34.72 3.88 18.59
CA ASP A 113 35.29 4.38 19.83
C ASP A 113 36.74 4.81 19.59
N TYR A 114 37.09 6.00 20.08
CA TYR A 114 38.45 6.51 20.10
C TYR A 114 38.75 7.10 21.47
N SER A 115 39.81 6.59 22.12
CA SER A 115 40.10 6.90 23.52
C SER A 115 38.86 6.59 24.38
N ALA A 116 38.48 7.49 25.31
CA ALA A 116 37.29 7.33 26.16
C ALA A 116 35.99 7.90 25.53
N SER A 117 35.96 8.15 24.22
CA SER A 117 34.83 8.78 23.52
C SER A 117 34.28 7.93 22.39
N ARG A 118 32.96 8.02 22.18
CA ARG A 118 32.25 7.39 21.07
C ARG A 118 31.81 8.42 20.04
N VAL A 119 32.02 8.10 18.76
CA VAL A 119 31.46 8.83 17.62
C VAL A 119 30.37 7.96 17.00
N GLY A 120 29.17 8.53 16.83
CA GLY A 120 28.02 7.82 16.28
C GLY A 120 27.51 8.44 14.97
N GLY A 121 27.13 7.59 14.03
CA GLY A 121 26.39 7.95 12.82
C GLY A 121 25.03 7.27 12.84
N ALA A 122 23.97 8.04 13.04
CA ALA A 122 22.59 7.56 13.01
C ALA A 122 22.13 7.25 11.57
N GLY A 123 21.46 6.13 11.39
CA GLY A 123 20.90 5.70 10.10
C GLY A 123 19.75 6.59 9.62
N GLY A 124 19.61 6.69 8.30
CA GLY A 124 18.54 7.46 7.66
C GLY A 124 17.19 6.75 7.72
N ALA A 125 16.11 7.53 7.83
CA ALA A 125 14.75 6.99 7.77
C ALA A 125 14.39 6.49 6.36
N GLY A 126 13.62 5.41 6.27
CA GLY A 126 13.09 4.92 4.99
C GLY A 126 11.97 5.81 4.42
N GLY A 127 11.94 5.93 3.10
CA GLY A 127 10.96 6.74 2.37
C GLY A 127 9.56 6.13 2.36
N ASP A 128 8.53 6.97 2.26
CA ASP A 128 7.14 6.50 2.18
C ASP A 128 6.85 5.80 0.85
N GLY A 129 6.13 4.68 0.90
CA GLY A 129 5.56 4.06 -0.28
C GLY A 129 4.46 4.92 -0.91
N GLN A 130 4.17 4.70 -2.19
CA GLN A 130 3.09 5.41 -2.88
C GLN A 130 1.72 4.92 -2.40
N GLY A 131 0.74 5.80 -2.21
CA GLY A 131 -0.61 5.36 -1.86
C GLY A 131 -1.56 6.48 -1.47
N PHE A 132 -2.80 6.16 -1.08
CA PHE A 132 -3.65 7.12 -0.40
C PHE A 132 -3.11 7.43 1.00
N LEU A 133 -3.17 8.70 1.43
CA LEU A 133 -2.59 9.16 2.72
C LEU A 133 -3.08 8.36 3.94
N ASN A 134 -4.37 8.04 3.97
CA ASN A 134 -5.03 7.23 5.00
C ASN A 134 -6.38 6.75 4.46
N ALA A 135 -7.09 5.90 5.20
CA ALA A 135 -8.34 5.27 4.75
C ALA A 135 -9.50 6.26 4.49
N SER A 136 -9.40 7.51 4.95
CA SER A 136 -10.43 8.55 4.80
C SER A 136 -10.05 9.65 3.81
N SER A 137 -8.86 9.58 3.19
CA SER A 137 -8.33 10.62 2.32
C SER A 137 -8.28 10.18 0.86
N LEU A 138 -8.59 11.09 -0.06
CA LEU A 138 -8.36 10.90 -1.50
C LEU A 138 -7.01 11.47 -1.96
N THR A 139 -6.21 12.03 -1.04
CA THR A 139 -4.86 12.52 -1.34
C THR A 139 -3.95 11.34 -1.65
N VAL A 140 -3.38 11.32 -2.85
CA VAL A 140 -2.36 10.36 -3.26
C VAL A 140 -0.99 10.92 -2.93
N VAL A 141 -0.23 10.18 -2.13
CA VAL A 141 1.18 10.42 -1.81
C VAL A 141 2.02 9.65 -2.81
N ALA A 142 3.00 10.32 -3.43
CA ALA A 142 3.98 9.68 -4.31
C ALA A 142 5.00 8.85 -3.50
N ALA A 143 5.66 7.89 -4.14
CA ALA A 143 6.79 7.21 -3.50
C ALA A 143 7.89 8.23 -3.15
N GLY A 144 8.36 8.20 -1.90
CA GLY A 144 9.39 9.07 -1.38
C GLY A 144 10.76 8.40 -1.36
N ASN A 145 11.81 9.20 -1.49
CA ASN A 145 13.18 8.72 -1.27
C ASN A 145 13.44 8.51 0.22
N GLY A 146 14.35 7.58 0.55
CA GLY A 146 14.88 7.48 1.90
C GLY A 146 15.74 8.69 2.27
N ALA A 147 15.83 8.98 3.56
CA ALA A 147 16.70 10.02 4.08
C ALA A 147 18.15 9.54 4.13
N SER A 148 19.10 10.45 3.95
CA SER A 148 20.51 10.17 4.22
C SER A 148 20.74 9.87 5.71
N GLY A 149 21.71 9.01 6.01
CA GLY A 149 22.23 8.87 7.37
C GLY A 149 23.02 10.11 7.79
N SER A 150 23.23 10.24 9.09
CA SER A 150 24.06 11.32 9.66
C SER A 150 25.54 10.97 9.62
N TYR A 151 26.38 12.00 9.55
CA TYR A 151 27.82 11.89 9.65
C TYR A 151 28.28 12.62 10.91
N SER A 152 29.14 11.97 11.68
CA SER A 152 29.82 12.57 12.83
C SER A 152 31.30 12.22 12.78
N GLU A 153 32.11 13.17 13.25
CA GLU A 153 33.55 13.03 13.34
C GLU A 153 34.02 13.42 14.74
N TYR A 154 35.04 12.73 15.26
CA TYR A 154 35.60 13.07 16.56
C TYR A 154 36.21 14.47 16.54
N SER A 155 35.80 15.33 17.48
CA SER A 155 36.23 16.73 17.52
C SER A 155 37.51 16.98 18.33
N GLY A 156 37.97 16.02 19.13
CA GLY A 156 39.15 16.16 19.98
C GLY A 156 40.50 16.01 19.26
N SER A 157 41.58 15.97 20.04
CA SER A 157 42.94 15.72 19.55
C SER A 157 43.09 14.26 19.09
N VAL A 158 43.77 14.05 17.96
CA VAL A 158 43.95 12.73 17.34
C VAL A 158 45.41 12.49 17.00
N VAL A 159 45.87 11.25 17.22
CA VAL A 159 47.10 10.70 16.62
C VAL A 159 46.70 9.86 15.40
N GLY A 160 47.10 10.29 14.20
CA GLY A 160 46.73 9.65 12.94
C GLY A 160 45.50 10.26 12.27
N THR A 161 44.73 9.43 11.55
CA THR A 161 43.52 9.85 10.84
C THR A 161 42.35 9.98 11.81
N ARG A 162 41.60 11.07 11.68
CA ARG A 162 40.46 11.38 12.55
C ARG A 162 39.36 10.31 12.46
N PRO A 163 38.89 9.74 13.59
CA PRO A 163 37.84 8.75 13.57
C PRO A 163 36.48 9.40 13.26
N TRP A 164 35.71 8.74 12.41
CA TRP A 164 34.38 9.16 12.00
C TRP A 164 33.42 7.97 11.89
N ALA A 165 32.14 8.28 11.97
CA ALA A 165 31.04 7.35 11.79
C ALA A 165 29.97 8.00 10.88
N SER A 166 29.53 7.26 9.86
CA SER A 166 28.48 7.66 8.93
C SER A 166 27.37 6.61 8.98
N GLY A 167 26.17 7.00 9.39
CA GLY A 167 25.00 6.14 9.29
C GLY A 167 24.66 5.82 7.83
N GLY A 168 24.08 4.65 7.60
CA GLY A 168 23.64 4.25 6.26
C GLY A 168 22.38 5.03 5.84
N PRO A 169 22.17 5.27 4.54
CA PRO A 169 20.93 5.87 4.05
C PRO A 169 19.74 4.92 4.22
N GLY A 170 18.55 5.49 4.42
CA GLY A 170 17.29 4.77 4.33
C GLY A 170 16.96 4.38 2.88
N GLY A 171 16.20 3.31 2.71
CA GLY A 171 15.72 2.85 1.42
C GLY A 171 14.57 3.72 0.90
N ASN A 172 14.38 3.73 -0.42
CA ASN A 172 13.27 4.42 -1.06
C ASN A 172 11.95 3.64 -0.85
N GLY A 173 10.84 4.36 -0.75
CA GLY A 173 9.51 3.76 -0.81
C GLY A 173 9.20 3.20 -2.20
N GLY A 174 8.35 2.18 -2.24
CA GLY A 174 7.90 1.54 -3.48
C GLY A 174 6.80 2.34 -4.17
N ALA A 175 6.72 2.24 -5.50
CA ALA A 175 5.53 2.68 -6.25
C ALA A 175 4.32 1.78 -5.93
N TRP A 176 3.13 2.13 -6.45
CA TRP A 176 1.92 1.31 -6.36
C TRP A 176 2.20 -0.17 -6.67
N GLY A 177 1.90 -1.06 -5.72
CA GLY A 177 2.05 -2.50 -5.87
C GLY A 177 3.49 -3.02 -5.79
N THR A 178 4.47 -2.16 -5.46
CA THR A 178 5.89 -2.52 -5.37
C THR A 178 6.41 -2.36 -3.94
N ALA A 179 7.29 -3.26 -3.51
CA ALA A 179 7.93 -3.19 -2.19
C ALA A 179 8.85 -1.98 -2.07
N GLY A 180 9.08 -1.52 -0.84
CA GLY A 180 10.12 -0.55 -0.56
C GLY A 180 11.51 -1.18 -0.70
N SER A 181 12.51 -0.35 -1.00
CA SER A 181 13.92 -0.77 -1.01
C SER A 181 14.44 -0.92 0.42
N ALA A 182 15.41 -1.80 0.63
CA ALA A 182 16.13 -1.89 1.90
C ALA A 182 16.94 -0.61 2.17
N GLY A 183 17.13 -0.28 3.45
CA GLY A 183 18.17 0.66 3.85
C GLY A 183 19.55 0.05 3.64
N ALA A 184 20.58 0.89 3.69
CA ALA A 184 21.97 0.43 3.54
C ALA A 184 22.72 0.49 4.87
N ASP A 185 23.83 -0.23 4.92
CA ASP A 185 24.74 -0.20 6.06
C ASP A 185 25.46 1.15 6.17
N GLY A 186 25.84 1.48 7.40
CA GLY A 186 26.71 2.61 7.70
C GLY A 186 28.18 2.23 7.55
N SER A 187 29.05 3.22 7.67
CA SER A 187 30.49 3.01 7.63
C SER A 187 31.19 3.80 8.72
N VAL A 188 32.36 3.31 9.12
CA VAL A 188 33.28 4.00 10.01
C VAL A 188 34.65 4.09 9.34
N GLY A 189 35.46 5.06 9.76
CA GLY A 189 36.82 5.18 9.27
C GLY A 189 37.71 5.99 10.19
N GLY A 190 38.98 6.10 9.81
CA GLY A 190 40.03 6.72 10.62
C GLY A 190 40.64 5.76 11.65
N ASN A 191 41.38 6.31 12.60
CA ASN A 191 41.99 5.54 13.68
C ASN A 191 41.01 5.42 14.85
N TYR A 192 40.55 4.21 15.13
CA TYR A 192 39.64 3.89 16.25
C TYR A 192 40.08 2.61 16.96
N SER A 193 39.68 2.43 18.22
CA SER A 193 39.98 1.23 19.02
C SER A 193 38.91 0.15 18.90
N ALA A 194 37.66 0.53 18.60
CA ALA A 194 36.55 -0.40 18.38
C ALA A 194 35.51 0.23 17.45
N ALA A 195 34.69 -0.60 16.81
CA ALA A 195 33.55 -0.15 16.02
C ALA A 195 32.45 -1.21 15.99
N GLY A 196 31.23 -0.77 15.68
CA GLY A 196 30.10 -1.66 15.55
C GLY A 196 28.82 -0.99 15.08
N TYR A 197 27.74 -1.77 15.13
CA TYR A 197 26.38 -1.32 14.83
C TYR A 197 25.63 -1.02 16.12
N GLU A 198 24.93 0.11 16.17
CA GLU A 198 23.87 0.36 17.16
C GLU A 198 22.53 -0.20 16.67
N SER A 199 22.30 -0.15 15.35
CA SER A 199 21.18 -0.78 14.68
C SER A 199 21.58 -1.23 13.28
N TYR A 200 21.14 -2.41 12.84
CA TYR A 200 21.36 -2.88 11.48
C TYR A 200 20.41 -2.21 10.49
N ALA A 201 20.79 -2.21 9.21
CA ALA A 201 19.91 -1.79 8.13
C ALA A 201 18.67 -2.69 8.09
N GLN A 202 17.52 -2.09 7.79
CA GLN A 202 16.25 -2.79 7.73
C GLN A 202 15.83 -3.04 6.28
N ALA A 203 15.17 -4.17 6.05
CA ALA A 203 14.50 -4.42 4.79
C ALA A 203 13.36 -3.41 4.57
N GLY A 204 13.04 -3.13 3.31
CA GLY A 204 11.82 -2.42 2.96
C GLY A 204 10.60 -3.29 3.24
N VAL A 205 9.45 -2.63 3.44
CA VAL A 205 8.18 -3.30 3.66
C VAL A 205 7.64 -3.81 2.32
N ALA A 206 6.98 -4.98 2.34
CA ALA A 206 6.28 -5.51 1.18
C ALA A 206 5.20 -4.53 0.68
N ALA A 207 4.85 -4.61 -0.60
CA ALA A 207 3.73 -3.86 -1.13
C ALA A 207 2.40 -4.34 -0.55
N GLY A 208 1.38 -3.48 -0.64
CA GLY A 208 -0.01 -3.86 -0.42
C GLY A 208 -0.54 -4.71 -1.58
N ASN A 209 -1.60 -5.46 -1.31
CA ASN A 209 -2.21 -6.31 -2.31
C ASN A 209 -3.14 -5.51 -3.23
N ALA A 210 -3.17 -5.86 -4.51
CA ALA A 210 -4.24 -5.38 -5.38
C ALA A 210 -5.58 -5.95 -4.92
N VAL A 211 -5.62 -7.25 -4.62
CA VAL A 211 -6.83 -7.95 -4.19
C VAL A 211 -6.52 -8.92 -3.06
N ASN A 212 -7.31 -8.84 -1.99
CA ASN A 212 -7.41 -9.84 -0.93
C ASN A 212 -8.78 -10.53 -1.00
N GLY A 213 -8.78 -11.86 -1.01
CA GLY A 213 -9.97 -12.69 -1.29
C GLY A 213 -10.14 -13.03 -2.78
N ASN A 214 -9.05 -13.09 -3.55
CA ASN A 214 -9.09 -13.30 -5.01
C ASN A 214 -9.79 -14.60 -5.43
N SER A 215 -9.76 -15.65 -4.59
CA SER A 215 -10.50 -16.91 -4.81
C SER A 215 -12.02 -16.75 -4.84
N LYS A 216 -12.54 -15.62 -4.36
CA LYS A 216 -13.97 -15.25 -4.44
C LYS A 216 -14.28 -14.35 -5.63
N VAL A 217 -13.27 -13.96 -6.41
CA VAL A 217 -13.45 -13.08 -7.57
C VAL A 217 -13.53 -13.91 -8.85
N THR A 218 -14.64 -13.77 -9.56
CA THR A 218 -14.75 -14.19 -10.96
C THR A 218 -14.40 -13.01 -11.85
N TRP A 219 -13.27 -13.07 -12.53
CA TRP A 219 -12.82 -12.01 -13.43
C TRP A 219 -13.50 -12.13 -14.80
N ILE A 220 -14.26 -11.10 -15.18
CA ILE A 220 -14.76 -10.91 -16.54
C ILE A 220 -13.67 -10.26 -17.41
N ALA A 221 -13.07 -9.20 -16.88
CA ALA A 221 -11.85 -8.58 -17.39
C ALA A 221 -10.97 -8.21 -16.20
N THR A 222 -9.66 -8.39 -16.35
CA THR A 222 -8.71 -8.24 -15.25
C THR A 222 -8.12 -6.85 -15.12
N GLY A 223 -8.06 -6.09 -16.22
CA GLY A 223 -7.46 -4.75 -16.29
C GLY A 223 -6.02 -4.73 -15.78
N THR A 224 -5.56 -3.57 -15.31
CA THR A 224 -4.26 -3.47 -14.63
C THR A 224 -4.41 -3.79 -13.15
N ARG A 225 -3.56 -4.68 -12.64
CA ARG A 225 -3.48 -5.03 -11.22
C ARG A 225 -2.03 -4.88 -10.75
N LEU A 226 -1.80 -4.04 -9.74
CA LEU A 226 -0.46 -3.76 -9.19
C LEU A 226 -0.41 -4.21 -7.73
N GLY A 227 0.45 -5.19 -7.44
CA GLY A 227 0.55 -5.84 -6.13
C GLY A 227 -0.02 -7.26 -6.11
N GLY A 228 0.05 -7.90 -4.95
CA GLY A 228 -0.37 -9.30 -4.79
C GLY A 228 -1.85 -9.55 -5.04
N LEU A 229 -2.18 -10.77 -5.49
CA LEU A 229 -3.53 -11.32 -5.53
C LEU A 229 -3.57 -12.49 -4.55
N ILE A 230 -4.12 -12.27 -3.36
CA ILE A 230 -4.09 -13.22 -2.25
C ILE A 230 -5.50 -13.64 -1.84
N ASN A 231 -5.59 -14.63 -0.95
CA ASN A 231 -6.83 -15.22 -0.44
C ASN A 231 -7.00 -15.01 1.05
#